data_AF-A0A7H4MQ56-F1
#
_entry.id   AF-A0A7H4MQ56-F1
#
_cell.length_a   1.000
_cell.length_b   1.000
_cell.length_c   1.000
_cell.angle_alpha   90.00
_cell.angle_beta   90.00
_cell.angle_gamma   90.00
#
_symmetry.space_group_name_H-M   'P 1'
#
loop_
_entity.id
_entity.type
_entity.pdbx_description
1 polymer ?
#
loop_
_entity_poly.entity_id
_entity_poly.type
_entity_poly.pdbx_seq_one_letter_code
_entity_poly.pdbx_strand_id
1 'polypeptide(L)' 'MVACPFGVMQVVVTPQAAGLVKASALKCDLCQGREAGPACVENCPAQALTLRRR' A
#
# COMPACT_ATOMS: atom_id res chain seq x y z
N MET A 1 1.80 -18.87 -1.51
CA MET A 1 2.55 -17.72 -0.96
C MET A 1 1.78 -16.45 -1.30
N VAL A 2 1.38 -15.63 -0.32
CA VAL A 2 0.68 -14.35 -0.56
C VAL A 2 1.72 -13.23 -0.53
N ALA A 3 1.69 -12.32 -1.51
CA ALA A 3 2.69 -11.25 -1.62
C ALA A 3 2.63 -10.24 -0.45
N CYS A 4 1.44 -10.02 0.12
CA CYS A 4 1.25 -9.22 1.33
C CYS A 4 0.65 -10.11 2.42
N PRO A 5 1.37 -10.39 3.52
CA PRO A 5 0.86 -11.23 4.60
C PRO A 5 -0.34 -10.60 5.33
N PHE A 6 -0.50 -9.27 5.22
CA PHE A 6 -1.58 -8.52 5.84
C PHE A 6 -2.82 -8.38 4.95
N GLY A 7 -2.79 -8.91 3.71
CA GLY A 7 -3.95 -8.91 2.82
C GLY A 7 -4.38 -7.53 2.29
N VAL A 8 -3.64 -6.46 2.59
CA VAL A 8 -3.98 -5.08 2.20
C VAL A 8 -3.56 -4.70 0.78
N MET A 9 -3.19 -5.68 -0.05
CA MET A 9 -2.79 -5.44 -1.43
C MET A 9 -4.03 -5.27 -2.31
N GLN A 10 -4.03 -4.26 -3.17
CA GLN A 10 -5.12 -4.00 -4.12
C GLN A 10 -4.65 -4.21 -5.55
N VAL A 11 -5.53 -4.74 -6.40
CA VAL A 11 -5.32 -4.77 -7.86
C VAL A 11 -6.19 -3.70 -8.49
N VAL A 12 -5.58 -2.73 -9.17
CA VAL A 12 -6.28 -1.67 -9.90
C VAL A 12 -6.15 -1.95 -11.39
N VAL A 13 -7.28 -2.10 -12.07
CA VAL A 13 -7.33 -2.27 -13.51
C VAL A 13 -7.61 -0.91 -14.14
N THR A 14 -6.72 -0.46 -15.01
CA THR A 14 -6.85 0.80 -15.76
C THR A 14 -6.96 0.50 -17.26
N PRO A 15 -7.91 1.10 -17.99
CA PRO A 15 -8.01 0.91 -19.43
C PRO A 15 -6.81 1.52 -20.16
N GLN A 16 -6.41 0.91 -21.26
CA GLN A 16 -5.38 1.37 -22.18
C GLN A 16 -5.94 1.47 -23.61
N ALA A 17 -5.14 2.02 -24.53
CA ALA A 17 -5.49 2.11 -25.94
C ALA A 17 -5.72 0.72 -26.56
N ALA A 18 -6.44 0.70 -27.69
CA ALA A 18 -6.72 -0.51 -28.48
C ALA A 18 -7.39 -1.65 -27.68
N GLY A 19 -8.23 -1.33 -26.69
CA GLY A 19 -8.96 -2.32 -25.90
C GLY A 19 -8.10 -3.10 -24.90
N LEU A 20 -6.85 -2.69 -24.68
CA LEU A 20 -5.96 -3.28 -23.68
C LEU A 20 -6.29 -2.75 -22.28
N VAL A 21 -5.81 -3.47 -21.26
CA VAL A 21 -5.89 -3.05 -19.85
C VAL A 21 -4.52 -3.17 -19.18
N LYS A 22 -4.25 -2.31 -18.20
CA LYS A 22 -3.12 -2.43 -17.28
C LYS A 22 -3.64 -2.83 -15.91
N ALA A 23 -3.26 -4.01 -15.44
CA ALA A 23 -3.47 -4.42 -14.06
C ALA A 23 -2.27 -3.99 -13.21
N SER A 24 -2.50 -3.12 -12.22
CA SER A 24 -1.48 -2.62 -11.31
C SER A 24 -1.70 -3.19 -9.92
N ALA A 25 -0.65 -3.80 -9.38
CA ALA A 25 -0.60 -4.40 -8.05
C ALA A 25 -0.10 -3.36 -7.04
N LEU A 26 -1.02 -2.75 -6.29
CA LEU A 26 -0.72 -1.73 -5.28
C LEU A 26 -0.54 -2.40 -3.92
N LYS A 27 0.66 -2.27 -3.35
CA LYS A 27 0.99 -2.71 -1.98
C LYS A 27 1.30 -1.50 -1.13
N CYS A 28 1.15 -1.64 0.19
CA CYS A 28 1.67 -0.67 1.14
C CYS A 28 3.18 -0.50 0.93
N ASP A 29 3.59 0.74 0.71
CA ASP A 29 4.97 1.17 0.48
C ASP A 29 5.59 1.83 1.72
N LEU A 30 4.85 1.83 2.84
CA LEU A 30 5.20 2.53 4.08
C LEU A 30 5.25 4.06 3.92
N CYS A 31 4.43 4.61 3.03
CA CYS A 31 4.36 6.04 2.70
C CYS A 31 5.72 6.58 2.24
N GLN A 32 6.31 5.94 1.24
CA GLN A 32 7.61 6.36 0.70
C GLN A 32 7.50 7.81 0.17
N GLY A 33 8.44 8.68 0.57
CA GLY A 33 8.45 10.09 0.19
C GLY A 33 7.67 11.03 1.11
N ARG A 34 6.99 10.52 2.14
CA ARG A 34 6.39 11.36 3.20
C ARG A 34 7.37 11.51 4.36
N GLU A 35 7.81 12.74 4.66
CA GLU A 35 8.78 12.99 5.73
C GLU A 35 8.30 12.57 7.12
N ALA A 36 6.99 12.75 7.39
CA ALA A 36 6.37 12.32 8.64
C ALA A 36 6.18 10.79 8.76
N GLY A 37 6.64 10.01 7.78
CA GLY A 37 6.55 8.55 7.79
C GLY A 37 5.14 8.02 7.54
N PRO A 38 4.85 6.76 7.93
CA PRO A 38 3.57 6.11 7.62
C PRO A 38 2.36 6.85 8.20
N ALA A 39 1.48 7.33 7.33
CA ALA A 39 0.26 8.05 7.72
C ALA A 39 -0.66 7.19 8.61
N CYS A 40 -0.67 5.87 8.40
CA CYS A 40 -1.44 4.95 9.24
C CYS A 40 -0.92 4.90 10.69
N VAL A 41 0.38 5.06 10.91
CA VAL A 41 0.97 5.10 12.25
C VAL A 41 0.64 6.43 12.93
N GLU A 42 0.85 7.54 12.24
CA GLU A 42 0.55 8.89 12.75
C GLU A 42 -0.92 9.06 13.13
N ASN A 43 -1.84 8.57 12.30
CA ASN A 43 -3.26 8.79 12.47
C ASN A 43 -3.96 7.65 13.25
N CYS A 44 -3.21 6.77 13.93
CA CYS A 44 -3.78 5.69 14.72
C CYS A 44 -4.26 6.23 16.09
N PRO A 45 -5.57 6.41 16.32
CA PRO A 45 -6.05 7.01 17.58
C PRO A 45 -5.75 6.13 18.80
N ALA A 46 -5.68 4.81 18.60
CA ALA A 46 -5.37 3.84 19.64
C ALA A 46 -3.86 3.69 19.90
N GLN A 47 -2.99 4.34 19.11
CA GLN A 47 -1.53 4.23 19.20
C GLN A 47 -1.03 2.76 19.13
N ALA A 48 -1.79 1.89 18.46
CA ALA A 48 -1.49 0.46 18.39
C ALA A 48 -0.43 0.11 17.33
N LEU A 49 -0.22 1.00 16.37
CA LEU A 49 0.67 0.76 15.23
C LEU A 49 2.05 1.32 15.52
N THR A 50 3.08 0.52 15.24
CA THR A 50 4.48 0.94 15.27
C THR A 50 5.19 0.45 14.02
N LEU A 51 6.11 1.26 13.50
CA LEU A 51 6.93 0.83 12.37
C LEU A 51 8.04 -0.09 12.88
N ARG A 52 7.92 -1.38 12.58
CA ARG A 52 9.02 -2.34 12.80
C ARG A 52 9.94 -2.30 11.59
N ARG A 53 11.18 -1.87 11.79
CA ARG A 53 12.25 -2.04 10.80
C ARG A 53 12.77 -3.48 10.89
N ARG A 54 13.11 -4.06 9.74
CA ARG A 54 13.86 -5.32 9.66
C ARG A 54 15.29 -5.10 10.11
#